data_AF-A0A1D1V476-F1
#
_entry.id   AF-A0A1D1V476-F1
#
_cell.length_a   1.000
_cell.length_b   1.000
_cell.length_c   1.000
_cell.angle_alpha   90.00
_cell.angle_beta   90.00
_cell.angle_gamma   90.00
#
_symmetry.space_group_name_H-M   'P 1'
#
loop_
_entity.id
_entity.type
_entity.pdbx_description
1 polymer ?
#
loop_
_entity_poly.entity_id
_entity_poly.type
_entity_poly.pdbx_seq_one_letter_code
_entity_poly.pdbx_strand_id
1 'polypeptide(L)'
;MSALQSTKWNLERRLRWTDLPPSTCGLISAYCVCEAFRVRYEISESYLSFVNQRAHAGSVAEYLLSRSCAGMTAATLAKAVDVISEQTISSHFTPTSGMSKERIKCTLRKVLDQDTVVVLTLNLQSLDDDMTPPDQLADAWHHHPVSHFVDDETVSMLYPEVVYSMEELHRMLDCHSCLLIRPVDIAFQTTSRGNLGVLRRTDDVESLRQQKDPQWLDFDVAGNVDEVLQWYGKDRETNSRVWLPARSSRIKIPAAYEPGITVFQKAEKQ
;
A
#
# COMPACT_ATOMS: atom_id res chain seq x y z
N MET A 1 -2.44 14.51 -27.54
CA MET A 1 -2.14 13.77 -26.30
C MET A 1 -2.46 14.70 -25.14
N SER A 2 -3.30 14.28 -24.19
CA SER A 2 -3.56 15.09 -23.00
C SER A 2 -2.27 15.27 -22.19
N ALA A 3 -2.17 16.34 -21.39
CA ALA A 3 -0.97 16.62 -20.58
C ALA A 3 -0.57 15.42 -19.69
N LEU A 4 -1.55 14.64 -19.20
CA LEU A 4 -1.34 13.43 -18.41
C LEU A 4 -0.81 12.24 -19.22
N GLN A 5 -1.17 12.09 -20.51
CA GLN A 5 -0.60 11.04 -21.35
C GLN A 5 0.90 11.28 -21.64
N SER A 6 1.31 12.53 -21.83
CA SER A 6 2.75 12.87 -21.92
C SER A 6 3.50 12.62 -20.61
N THR A 7 2.84 12.86 -19.46
CA THR A 7 3.39 12.57 -18.13
C THR A 7 3.77 11.10 -17.98
N LYS A 8 2.86 10.17 -18.36
CA LYS A 8 3.12 8.73 -18.29
C LYS A 8 4.38 8.32 -19.06
N TRP A 9 4.42 8.67 -20.35
CA TRP A 9 5.54 8.27 -21.23
C TRP A 9 6.89 8.79 -20.70
N ASN A 10 6.93 10.04 -20.25
CA ASN A 10 8.14 10.63 -19.70
C ASN A 10 8.58 9.92 -18.41
N LEU A 11 7.64 9.62 -17.52
CA LEU A 11 7.93 8.96 -16.26
C LEU A 11 8.41 7.52 -16.47
N GLU A 12 7.72 6.71 -17.28
CA GLU A 12 8.13 5.33 -17.58
C GLU A 12 9.53 5.28 -18.18
N ARG A 13 9.86 6.22 -19.07
CA ARG A 13 11.21 6.32 -19.65
C ARG A 13 12.27 6.64 -18.60
N ARG A 14 11.96 7.50 -17.63
CA ARG A 14 12.89 7.86 -16.54
C ARG A 14 13.04 6.69 -15.55
N LEU A 15 11.94 6.04 -15.17
CA LEU A 15 11.93 4.91 -14.24
C LEU A 15 12.59 3.64 -14.81
N ARG A 16 12.57 3.44 -16.13
CA ARG A 16 13.21 2.27 -16.78
C ARG A 16 14.67 2.08 -16.39
N TRP A 17 15.37 3.16 -16.06
CA TRP A 17 16.80 3.14 -15.71
C TRP A 17 17.04 3.32 -14.21
N THR A 18 16.00 3.22 -13.39
CA THR A 18 16.08 3.38 -11.94
C THR A 18 15.67 2.09 -11.26
N ASP A 19 16.56 1.53 -10.43
CA ASP A 19 16.25 0.39 -9.58
C ASP A 19 15.64 0.88 -8.27
N LEU A 20 14.32 1.11 -8.28
CA LEU A 20 13.60 1.52 -7.07
C LEU A 20 13.21 0.28 -6.25
N PRO A 21 13.46 0.28 -4.93
CA PRO A 21 13.08 -0.85 -4.08
C PRO A 21 11.55 -1.02 -4.00
N PRO A 22 11.08 -2.17 -3.48
CA PRO A 22 9.67 -2.35 -3.17
C PRO A 22 9.08 -1.23 -2.29
N SER A 23 7.75 -1.12 -2.27
CA SER A 23 6.99 -0.12 -1.49
C SER A 23 7.16 1.34 -1.97
N THR A 24 7.75 1.58 -3.13
CA THR A 24 8.00 2.93 -3.69
C THR A 24 6.83 3.52 -4.51
N CYS A 25 5.64 2.90 -4.51
CA CYS A 25 4.49 3.38 -5.28
C CYS A 25 4.08 4.82 -4.93
N GLY A 26 4.24 5.23 -3.67
CA GLY A 26 4.05 6.62 -3.23
C GLY A 26 5.08 7.57 -3.86
N LEU A 27 6.36 7.21 -3.88
CA LEU A 27 7.40 8.06 -4.45
C LEU A 27 7.23 8.22 -5.97
N ILE A 28 6.84 7.14 -6.64
CA ILE A 28 6.49 7.18 -8.06
C ILE A 28 5.28 8.10 -8.29
N SER A 29 4.27 8.05 -7.42
CA SER A 29 3.14 8.97 -7.47
C SER A 29 3.55 10.43 -7.25
N ALA A 30 4.54 10.71 -6.39
CA ALA A 30 5.09 12.06 -6.22
C ALA A 30 5.73 12.57 -7.51
N TYR A 31 6.50 11.73 -8.22
CA TYR A 31 7.06 12.09 -9.53
C TYR A 31 5.97 12.28 -10.59
N CYS A 32 4.90 11.46 -10.60
CA CYS A 32 3.73 11.70 -11.47
C CYS A 32 3.15 13.10 -11.26
N VAL A 33 2.96 13.51 -10.00
CA VAL A 33 2.43 14.83 -9.64
C VAL A 33 3.35 15.93 -10.15
N CYS A 34 4.65 15.84 -9.88
CA CYS A 34 5.64 16.85 -10.31
C CYS A 34 5.70 16.96 -11.85
N GLU A 35 5.71 15.82 -12.55
CA GLU A 35 5.74 15.78 -14.01
C GLU A 35 4.44 16.36 -14.61
N ALA A 36 3.26 16.05 -14.05
CA ALA A 36 1.99 16.62 -14.47
C ALA A 36 1.93 18.15 -14.33
N PHE A 37 2.51 18.70 -13.25
CA PHE A 37 2.64 20.15 -13.07
C PHE A 37 3.84 20.78 -13.79
N ARG A 38 4.63 19.98 -14.52
CA ARG A 38 5.85 20.39 -15.25
C ARG A 38 6.92 21.01 -14.34
N VAL A 39 6.97 20.56 -13.09
CA VAL A 39 8.03 20.88 -12.15
C VAL A 39 9.27 20.09 -12.53
N ARG A 40 10.44 20.71 -12.46
CA ARG A 40 11.71 19.99 -12.67
C ARG A 40 12.01 19.19 -11.42
N TYR A 41 12.31 17.91 -11.61
CA TYR A 41 12.73 17.01 -10.55
C TYR A 41 13.79 16.06 -11.08
N GLU A 42 14.58 15.53 -10.15
CA GLU A 42 15.52 14.45 -10.37
C GLU A 42 15.03 13.20 -9.65
N ILE A 43 15.25 12.04 -10.26
CA ILE A 43 15.05 10.77 -9.56
C ILE A 43 16.31 10.52 -8.74
N SER A 44 16.17 10.56 -7.42
CA SER A 44 17.29 10.44 -6.50
C SER A 44 17.00 9.43 -5.40
N GLU A 45 18.02 8.67 -5.01
CA GLU A 45 17.99 7.78 -3.85
C GLU A 45 17.77 8.56 -2.54
N SER A 46 18.12 9.85 -2.49
CA SER A 46 17.88 10.69 -1.30
C SER A 46 16.40 10.75 -0.90
N TYR A 47 15.50 10.63 -1.88
CA TYR A 47 14.06 10.62 -1.64
C TYR A 47 13.53 9.25 -1.15
N LEU A 48 14.35 8.20 -1.16
CA LEU A 48 14.00 6.92 -0.52
C LEU A 48 13.85 7.05 1.00
N SER A 49 14.41 8.11 1.61
CA SER A 49 14.19 8.44 3.02
C SER A 49 12.72 8.69 3.38
N PHE A 50 11.85 8.97 2.40
CA PHE A 50 10.41 9.05 2.60
C PHE A 50 9.71 7.68 2.61
N VAL A 51 10.35 6.63 2.12
CA VAL A 51 9.75 5.31 1.92
C VAL A 51 10.17 4.36 3.04
N ASN A 52 9.22 3.97 3.88
CA ASN A 52 9.47 2.94 4.89
C ASN A 52 9.66 1.58 4.21
N GLN A 53 10.78 0.92 4.49
CA GLN A 53 11.12 -0.38 3.93
C GLN A 53 10.67 -1.51 4.85
N ARG A 54 10.43 -2.68 4.25
CA ARG A 54 10.03 -3.89 4.94
C ARG A 54 11.26 -4.63 5.47
N ALA A 55 11.25 -5.04 6.73
CA ALA A 55 12.34 -5.77 7.36
C ALA A 55 12.30 -7.28 7.02
N HIS A 56 12.52 -7.63 5.75
CA HIS A 56 12.48 -9.02 5.25
C HIS A 56 13.56 -9.95 5.83
N ALA A 57 14.56 -9.38 6.52
CA ALA A 57 15.63 -10.13 7.19
C ALA A 57 15.54 -10.04 8.73
N GLY A 58 14.48 -9.42 9.25
CA GLY A 58 14.24 -9.25 10.67
C GLY A 58 13.53 -10.44 11.31
N SER A 59 13.23 -10.29 12.59
CA SER A 59 12.33 -11.19 13.33
C SER A 59 10.90 -11.12 12.79
N VAL A 60 10.00 -12.02 13.23
CA VAL A 60 8.58 -11.95 12.84
C VAL A 60 7.98 -10.63 13.30
N ALA A 61 8.29 -10.21 14.52
CA ALA A 61 7.81 -8.95 15.07
C ALA A 61 8.34 -7.76 14.27
N GLU A 62 9.64 -7.71 13.99
CA GLU A 62 10.25 -6.64 13.17
C GLU A 62 9.66 -6.59 11.76
N TYR A 63 9.43 -7.74 11.14
CA TYR A 63 8.79 -7.82 9.83
C TYR A 63 7.36 -7.29 9.86
N LEU A 64 6.52 -7.72 10.81
CA LEU A 64 5.12 -7.27 10.87
C LEU A 64 5.02 -5.77 11.22
N LEU A 65 5.86 -5.29 12.14
CA LEU A 65 5.92 -3.87 12.51
C LEU A 65 6.41 -2.99 11.36
N SER A 66 7.41 -3.44 10.61
CA SER A 66 7.83 -2.71 9.40
C SER A 66 6.80 -2.81 8.28
N ARG A 67 6.06 -3.93 8.16
CA ARG A 67 4.96 -4.08 7.18
C ARG A 67 3.78 -3.18 7.47
N SER A 68 3.43 -2.95 8.73
CA SER A 68 2.32 -2.07 9.10
C SER A 68 2.56 -0.63 8.63
N CYS A 69 3.83 -0.19 8.56
CA CYS A 69 4.19 1.17 8.15
C CYS A 69 4.89 1.26 6.79
N ALA A 70 5.09 0.15 6.08
CA ALA A 70 5.82 0.09 4.82
C ALA A 70 5.18 0.97 3.73
N GLY A 71 6.02 1.64 2.94
CA GLY A 71 5.61 2.59 1.92
C GLY A 71 5.56 4.03 2.45
N MET A 72 4.58 4.80 1.98
CA MET A 72 4.43 6.22 2.29
C MET A 72 2.97 6.50 2.63
N THR A 73 2.65 7.15 3.74
CA THR A 73 1.27 7.62 4.01
C THR A 73 0.91 8.78 3.09
N ALA A 74 -0.37 9.16 3.02
CA ALA A 74 -0.79 10.36 2.29
C ALA A 74 -0.04 11.63 2.77
N ALA A 75 0.23 11.74 4.08
CA ALA A 75 1.01 12.82 4.65
C ALA A 75 2.49 12.78 4.22
N THR A 76 3.11 11.59 4.19
CA THR A 76 4.49 11.44 3.72
C THR A 76 4.60 11.68 2.22
N LEU A 77 3.59 11.28 1.43
CA LEU A 77 3.46 11.61 0.01
C LEU A 77 3.38 13.11 -0.21
N ALA A 78 2.50 13.80 0.52
CA ALA A 78 2.38 15.25 0.48
C ALA A 78 3.71 15.94 0.78
N LYS A 79 4.41 15.49 1.83
CA LYS A 79 5.73 16.01 2.20
C LYS A 79 6.80 15.76 1.12
N ALA A 80 6.81 14.59 0.50
CA ALA A 80 7.73 14.30 -0.59
C ALA A 80 7.49 15.22 -1.79
N VAL A 81 6.21 15.43 -2.17
CA VAL A 81 5.85 16.38 -3.24
C VAL A 81 6.24 17.81 -2.88
N ASP A 82 6.00 18.24 -1.64
CA ASP A 82 6.40 19.57 -1.15
C ASP A 82 7.92 19.79 -1.30
N VAL A 83 8.73 18.81 -0.88
CA VAL A 83 10.20 18.88 -0.98
C VAL A 83 10.68 18.81 -2.42
N ILE A 84 10.17 17.87 -3.23
CA ILE A 84 10.59 17.70 -4.63
C ILE A 84 10.20 18.93 -5.47
N SER A 85 9.06 19.53 -5.16
CA SER A 85 8.53 20.67 -5.88
C SER A 85 8.96 22.03 -5.35
N GLU A 86 9.84 22.07 -4.35
CA GLU A 86 10.25 23.31 -3.68
C GLU A 86 9.05 24.16 -3.25
N GLN A 87 8.03 23.50 -2.68
CA GLN A 87 6.80 24.11 -2.17
C GLN A 87 5.92 24.78 -3.23
N THR A 88 6.13 24.46 -4.52
CA THR A 88 5.30 24.99 -5.62
C THR A 88 3.99 24.22 -5.82
N ILE A 89 3.82 23.09 -5.14
CA ILE A 89 2.62 22.25 -5.18
C ILE A 89 2.10 22.08 -3.75
N SER A 90 0.82 22.39 -3.56
CA SER A 90 0.09 22.15 -2.32
C SER A 90 -0.75 20.87 -2.43
N SER A 91 -1.14 20.30 -1.29
CA SER A 91 -1.98 19.11 -1.25
C SER A 91 -3.04 19.15 -0.17
N HIS A 92 -4.13 18.44 -0.41
CA HIS A 92 -5.18 18.19 0.57
C HIS A 92 -5.57 16.72 0.54
N PHE A 93 -5.53 16.05 1.69
CA PHE A 93 -5.97 14.67 1.84
C PHE A 93 -7.35 14.62 2.45
N THR A 94 -8.23 13.81 1.86
CA THR A 94 -9.56 13.52 2.39
C THR A 94 -9.71 12.01 2.59
N PRO A 95 -9.80 11.54 3.85
CA PRO A 95 -10.13 10.14 4.15
C PRO A 95 -11.48 9.74 3.56
N THR A 96 -11.61 8.50 3.09
CA THR A 96 -12.85 8.01 2.45
C THR A 96 -13.59 6.93 3.22
N SER A 97 -13.04 6.43 4.33
CA SER A 97 -13.73 5.43 5.16
C SER A 97 -15.11 5.93 5.58
N GLY A 98 -16.16 5.16 5.31
CA GLY A 98 -17.56 5.50 5.56
C GLY A 98 -18.23 6.38 4.49
N MET A 99 -17.55 6.73 3.39
CA MET A 99 -18.17 7.43 2.26
C MET A 99 -18.90 6.48 1.32
N SER A 100 -20.08 6.89 0.84
CA SER A 100 -20.76 6.15 -0.23
C SER A 100 -20.01 6.25 -1.56
N LYS A 101 -20.22 5.25 -2.43
CA LYS A 101 -19.71 5.23 -3.80
C LYS A 101 -20.04 6.51 -4.58
N GLU A 102 -21.27 7.01 -4.48
CA GLU A 102 -21.73 8.22 -5.17
C GLU A 102 -20.98 9.46 -4.66
N ARG A 103 -20.71 9.54 -3.35
CA ARG A 103 -19.95 10.64 -2.77
C ARG A 103 -18.50 10.61 -3.26
N ILE A 104 -17.86 9.44 -3.33
CA ILE A 104 -16.52 9.28 -3.89
C ILE A 104 -16.50 9.71 -5.36
N LYS A 105 -17.43 9.19 -6.18
CA LYS A 105 -17.58 9.55 -7.60
C LYS A 105 -17.73 11.06 -7.81
N CYS A 106 -18.66 11.69 -7.11
CA CYS A 106 -18.88 13.14 -7.18
C CYS A 106 -17.65 13.94 -6.76
N THR A 107 -16.95 13.49 -5.70
CA THR A 107 -15.72 14.13 -5.24
C THR A 107 -14.65 14.06 -6.32
N LEU A 108 -14.39 12.88 -6.89
CA LEU A 108 -13.39 12.68 -7.94
C LEU A 108 -13.67 13.53 -9.18
N ARG A 109 -14.92 13.59 -9.64
CA ARG A 109 -15.28 14.45 -10.79
C ARG A 109 -14.97 15.91 -10.52
N LYS A 110 -15.44 16.41 -9.39
CA LYS A 110 -15.27 17.81 -9.02
C LYS A 110 -13.79 18.22 -9.04
N VAL A 111 -12.89 17.37 -8.54
CA VAL A 111 -11.47 17.73 -8.44
C VAL A 111 -10.71 17.51 -9.75
N LEU A 112 -11.03 16.46 -10.52
CA LEU A 112 -10.38 16.20 -11.80
C LEU A 112 -10.64 17.30 -12.84
N ASP A 113 -11.75 18.03 -12.70
CA ASP A 113 -12.11 19.15 -13.56
C ASP A 113 -11.36 20.47 -13.21
N GLN A 114 -10.52 20.50 -12.17
CA GLN A 114 -10.00 21.74 -11.54
C GLN A 114 -8.48 21.98 -11.70
N ASP A 115 -7.85 21.59 -12.82
CA ASP A 115 -6.37 21.68 -12.99
C ASP A 115 -5.58 21.03 -11.82
N THR A 116 -6.15 19.98 -11.24
CA THR A 116 -5.54 19.23 -10.14
C THR A 116 -4.95 17.91 -10.61
N VAL A 117 -4.11 17.30 -9.77
CA VAL A 117 -3.69 15.92 -9.91
C VAL A 117 -4.21 15.16 -8.69
N VAL A 118 -4.89 14.04 -8.92
CA VAL A 118 -5.47 13.23 -7.85
C VAL A 118 -4.65 11.96 -7.68
N VAL A 119 -4.32 11.60 -6.44
CA VAL A 119 -3.72 10.31 -6.09
C VAL A 119 -4.61 9.63 -5.06
N LEU A 120 -5.01 8.40 -5.36
CA LEU A 120 -5.80 7.57 -4.46
C LEU A 120 -4.87 6.72 -3.60
N THR A 121 -5.16 6.67 -2.29
CA THR A 121 -4.59 5.67 -1.39
C THR A 121 -5.57 4.53 -1.29
N LEU A 122 -5.21 3.36 -1.84
CA LEU A 122 -6.11 2.22 -2.05
C LEU A 122 -5.63 0.99 -1.29
N ASN A 123 -6.56 0.20 -0.73
CA ASN A 123 -6.26 -1.17 -0.29
C ASN A 123 -6.70 -2.19 -1.34
N LEU A 124 -5.77 -2.68 -2.15
CA LEU A 124 -6.08 -3.66 -3.20
C LEU A 124 -6.52 -5.01 -2.62
N GLN A 125 -6.16 -5.30 -1.37
CA GLN A 125 -6.55 -6.55 -0.70
C GLN A 125 -8.05 -6.64 -0.42
N SER A 126 -8.77 -5.51 -0.49
CA SER A 126 -10.23 -5.45 -0.41
C SER A 126 -10.93 -6.04 -1.65
N LEU A 127 -10.21 -6.26 -2.74
CA LEU A 127 -10.75 -6.91 -3.94
C LEU A 127 -10.57 -8.44 -3.92
N ASP A 128 -9.63 -8.94 -3.13
CA ASP A 128 -9.39 -10.37 -2.99
C ASP A 128 -10.58 -11.06 -2.31
N ASP A 129 -10.96 -12.21 -2.83
CA ASP A 129 -12.00 -13.08 -2.28
C ASP A 129 -11.50 -14.53 -2.07
N ASP A 130 -12.37 -15.40 -1.57
CA ASP A 130 -12.03 -16.81 -1.31
C ASP A 130 -11.66 -17.60 -2.58
N MET A 131 -11.99 -17.06 -3.76
CA MET A 131 -11.72 -17.68 -5.05
C MET A 131 -10.43 -17.14 -5.68
N THR A 132 -9.85 -16.07 -5.13
CA THR A 132 -8.64 -15.44 -5.64
C THR A 132 -7.44 -16.39 -5.47
N PRO A 133 -6.73 -16.75 -6.55
CA PRO A 133 -5.57 -17.63 -6.46
C PRO A 133 -4.49 -17.06 -5.52
N PRO A 134 -3.80 -17.89 -4.71
CA PRO A 134 -2.81 -17.41 -3.74
C PRO A 134 -1.65 -16.59 -4.32
N ASP A 135 -1.29 -16.84 -5.57
CA ASP A 135 -0.27 -16.13 -6.34
C ASP A 135 -0.76 -14.79 -6.93
N GLN A 136 -2.08 -14.56 -6.90
CA GLN A 136 -2.74 -13.35 -7.39
C GLN A 136 -3.23 -12.44 -6.27
N LEU A 137 -3.19 -12.89 -5.02
CA LEU A 137 -3.57 -12.09 -3.86
C LEU A 137 -2.75 -10.79 -3.82
N ALA A 138 -3.44 -9.67 -3.64
CA ALA A 138 -2.76 -8.41 -3.41
C ALA A 138 -1.94 -8.47 -2.12
N ASP A 139 -0.72 -7.94 -2.17
CA ASP A 139 0.21 -7.98 -1.05
C ASP A 139 0.15 -6.70 -0.20
N ALA A 140 -0.30 -5.57 -0.76
CA ALA A 140 -0.25 -4.29 -0.06
C ALA A 140 -1.28 -3.26 -0.56
N TRP A 141 -1.37 -2.17 0.19
CA TRP A 141 -1.97 -0.91 -0.21
C TRP A 141 -1.07 -0.16 -1.21
N HIS A 142 -1.67 0.72 -2.02
CA HIS A 142 -0.97 1.45 -3.07
C HIS A 142 -1.44 2.90 -3.23
N HIS A 143 -0.54 3.74 -3.76
CA HIS A 143 -0.86 5.08 -4.28
C HIS A 143 -1.01 5.02 -5.79
N HIS A 144 -2.20 5.33 -6.29
CA HIS A 144 -2.51 5.33 -7.72
C HIS A 144 -2.93 6.74 -8.17
N PRO A 145 -2.12 7.42 -9.00
CA PRO A 145 -2.52 8.67 -9.61
C PRO A 145 -3.65 8.43 -10.60
N VAL A 146 -4.71 9.23 -10.52
CA VAL A 146 -5.88 9.12 -11.40
C VAL A 146 -5.56 9.79 -12.73
N SER A 147 -5.92 9.14 -13.83
CA SER A 147 -5.79 9.71 -15.17
C SER A 147 -7.06 10.44 -15.59
N HIS A 148 -8.18 9.73 -15.70
CA HIS A 148 -9.47 10.26 -16.15
C HIS A 148 -10.60 9.26 -15.89
N PHE A 149 -11.85 9.72 -15.96
CA PHE A 149 -13.01 8.84 -16.11
C PHE A 149 -13.05 8.28 -17.53
N VAL A 150 -13.16 6.95 -17.65
CA VAL A 150 -13.34 6.29 -18.96
C VAL A 150 -14.81 6.39 -19.38
N ASP A 151 -15.72 6.21 -18.43
CA ASP A 151 -17.16 6.47 -18.58
C ASP A 151 -17.78 6.92 -17.22
N ASP A 152 -19.08 6.73 -17.04
CA ASP A 152 -19.76 7.14 -15.81
C ASP A 152 -19.40 6.26 -14.59
N GLU A 153 -18.99 5.02 -14.80
CA GLU A 153 -18.79 4.02 -13.76
C GLU A 153 -17.36 3.45 -13.72
N THR A 154 -16.44 4.00 -14.51
CA THR A 154 -15.07 3.49 -14.61
C THR A 154 -14.04 4.63 -14.62
N VAL A 155 -12.90 4.39 -13.95
CA VAL A 155 -11.82 5.35 -13.80
C VAL A 155 -10.50 4.70 -14.18
N SER A 156 -9.75 5.37 -15.05
CA SER A 156 -8.39 4.96 -15.42
C SER A 156 -7.38 5.56 -14.46
N MET A 157 -6.46 4.73 -13.98
CA MET A 157 -5.25 5.11 -13.27
C MET A 157 -4.14 5.39 -14.27
N LEU A 158 -3.24 6.30 -13.90
CA LEU A 158 -2.11 6.72 -14.71
C LEU A 158 -0.91 5.76 -14.56
N TYR A 159 -0.63 5.33 -13.33
CA TYR A 159 0.49 4.46 -13.03
C TYR A 159 0.23 3.58 -11.77
N PRO A 160 0.36 2.25 -11.86
CA PRO A 160 0.35 1.49 -13.11
C PRO A 160 -0.95 1.79 -13.90
N GLU A 161 -0.91 1.61 -15.22
CA GLU A 161 -2.11 1.77 -16.04
C GLU A 161 -3.08 0.62 -15.77
N VAL A 162 -4.17 0.96 -15.10
CA VAL A 162 -5.25 0.02 -14.74
C VAL A 162 -6.56 0.79 -14.74
N VAL A 163 -7.65 0.13 -15.12
CA VAL A 163 -9.00 0.69 -15.05
C VAL A 163 -9.74 -0.03 -13.94
N TYR A 164 -10.38 0.73 -13.07
CA TYR A 164 -11.25 0.21 -12.02
C TYR A 164 -12.68 0.69 -12.25
N SER A 165 -13.64 -0.18 -11.96
CA SER A 165 -15.02 0.23 -11.76
C SER A 165 -15.17 1.06 -10.48
N MET A 166 -16.19 1.90 -10.40
CA MET A 166 -16.51 2.65 -9.18
C MET A 166 -16.85 1.72 -8.01
N GLU A 167 -17.33 0.52 -8.28
CA GLU A 167 -17.58 -0.51 -7.26
C GLU A 167 -16.28 -1.06 -6.67
N GLU A 168 -15.28 -1.38 -7.51
CA GLU A 168 -13.95 -1.77 -7.05
C GLU A 168 -13.26 -0.64 -6.27
N LEU A 169 -13.31 0.59 -6.81
CA LEU A 169 -12.76 1.75 -6.12
C LEU A 169 -13.42 1.97 -4.76
N HIS A 170 -14.75 1.87 -4.67
CA HIS A 170 -15.46 2.02 -3.40
C HIS A 170 -14.99 0.97 -2.38
N ARG A 171 -14.89 -0.31 -2.75
CA ARG A 171 -14.35 -1.37 -1.87
C ARG A 171 -12.92 -1.09 -1.37
N MET A 172 -12.07 -0.51 -2.21
CA MET A 172 -10.69 -0.18 -1.85
C MET A 172 -10.54 1.14 -1.05
N LEU A 173 -11.53 2.02 -1.11
CA LEU A 173 -11.54 3.35 -0.48
C LEU A 173 -12.40 3.40 0.80
N ASP A 174 -13.42 2.57 0.90
CA ASP A 174 -14.28 2.39 2.07
C ASP A 174 -13.88 1.10 2.81
N CYS A 175 -12.67 1.11 3.35
CA CYS A 175 -12.13 -0.01 4.09
C CYS A 175 -11.40 0.46 5.35
N HIS A 176 -11.24 -0.45 6.32
CA HIS A 176 -10.38 -0.18 7.46
C HIS A 176 -8.90 -0.15 7.04
N SER A 177 -8.11 0.67 7.74
CA SER A 177 -6.65 0.70 7.67
C SER A 177 -6.02 -0.56 8.26
N CYS A 178 -6.09 -1.66 7.51
CA CYS A 178 -5.52 -2.94 7.91
C CYS A 178 -4.90 -3.66 6.72
N LEU A 179 -3.90 -4.48 7.01
CA LEU A 179 -3.25 -5.34 6.03
C LEU A 179 -3.52 -6.80 6.33
N LEU A 180 -3.65 -7.58 5.27
CA LEU A 180 -3.88 -9.01 5.31
C LEU A 180 -2.57 -9.73 4.97
N ILE A 181 -1.95 -10.34 5.97
CA ILE A 181 -0.66 -11.02 5.86
C ILE A 181 -0.88 -12.52 5.66
N ARG A 182 -0.18 -13.10 4.68
CA ARG A 182 -0.29 -14.54 4.43
C ARG A 182 0.45 -15.31 5.52
N PRO A 183 -0.10 -16.42 6.04
CA PRO A 183 0.61 -17.26 7.01
C PRO A 183 1.99 -17.74 6.54
N VAL A 184 2.15 -17.97 5.23
CA VAL A 184 3.44 -18.35 4.63
C VAL A 184 4.50 -17.26 4.75
N ASP A 185 4.12 -15.98 4.70
CA ASP A 185 5.06 -14.86 4.84
C ASP A 185 5.62 -14.81 6.27
N ILE A 186 4.79 -15.12 7.28
CA ILE A 186 5.18 -15.22 8.69
C ILE A 186 6.11 -16.41 8.90
N ALA A 187 5.72 -17.58 8.37
CA ALA A 187 6.54 -18.77 8.46
C ALA A 187 7.92 -18.52 7.83
N PHE A 188 7.98 -17.87 6.67
CA PHE A 188 9.24 -17.56 6.00
C PHE A 188 10.21 -16.75 6.89
N GLN A 189 9.71 -15.80 7.69
CA GLN A 189 10.57 -15.00 8.59
C GLN A 189 11.23 -15.84 9.69
N THR A 190 10.60 -16.94 10.09
CA THR A 190 11.17 -17.82 11.13
C THR A 190 12.28 -18.73 10.64
N THR A 191 12.66 -18.64 9.37
CA THR A 191 13.57 -19.57 8.70
C THR A 191 14.90 -18.93 8.35
N SER A 192 15.99 -19.68 8.50
CA SER A 192 17.30 -19.19 8.04
C SER A 192 17.34 -19.23 6.52
N ARG A 193 17.37 -18.07 5.85
CA ARG A 193 17.47 -17.94 4.38
C ARG A 193 16.42 -18.79 3.62
N GLY A 194 15.16 -18.81 4.08
CA GLY A 194 14.09 -19.57 3.43
C GLY A 194 14.14 -21.08 3.67
N ASN A 195 15.07 -21.57 4.49
CA ASN A 195 15.08 -22.97 4.89
C ASN A 195 14.11 -23.17 6.05
N LEU A 196 12.89 -23.60 5.73
CA LEU A 196 11.82 -24.00 6.66
C LEU A 196 12.29 -24.93 7.78
N GLY A 197 13.49 -25.52 7.62
CA GLY A 197 14.41 -26.21 8.54
C GLY A 197 14.39 -25.89 10.05
N VAL A 198 14.40 -24.62 10.46
CA VAL A 198 14.68 -24.23 11.86
C VAL A 198 13.80 -23.05 12.23
N LEU A 199 12.77 -23.26 13.07
CA LEU A 199 11.95 -22.19 13.61
C LEU A 199 12.69 -21.51 14.76
N ARG A 200 12.91 -20.19 14.67
CA ARG A 200 13.29 -19.38 15.84
C ARG A 200 12.02 -19.04 16.62
N ARG A 201 11.90 -19.52 17.87
CA ARG A 201 10.98 -18.99 18.89
C ARG A 201 11.85 -18.55 20.07
N THR A 202 11.60 -17.46 20.79
CA THR A 202 10.37 -17.24 21.57
C THR A 202 10.08 -15.78 21.99
N ASP A 203 10.82 -14.75 21.55
CA ASP A 203 10.64 -13.38 22.08
C ASP A 203 9.73 -12.46 21.22
N ASP A 204 9.41 -12.90 20.00
CA ASP A 204 8.65 -12.08 19.04
C ASP A 204 7.16 -11.91 19.39
N VAL A 205 6.52 -12.99 19.85
CA VAL A 205 5.08 -12.95 20.19
C VAL A 205 4.84 -12.01 21.36
N GLU A 206 5.73 -12.02 22.36
CA GLU A 206 5.66 -11.10 23.50
C GLU A 206 5.89 -9.65 23.05
N SER A 207 6.84 -9.42 22.13
CA SER A 207 7.06 -8.10 21.52
C SER A 207 5.80 -7.58 20.81
N LEU A 208 5.03 -8.45 20.15
CA LEU A 208 3.76 -8.10 19.53
C LEU A 208 2.63 -7.84 20.55
N ARG A 209 2.62 -8.52 21.69
CA ARG A 209 1.66 -8.26 22.79
C ARG A 209 1.88 -6.93 23.48
N GLN A 210 3.13 -6.44 23.48
CA GLN A 210 3.53 -5.19 24.11
C GLN A 210 3.33 -3.95 23.21
N GLN A 211 2.71 -4.11 22.04
CA GLN A 211 2.45 -2.98 21.15
C GLN A 211 1.49 -1.97 21.79
N LYS A 212 1.82 -0.68 21.63
CA LYS A 212 1.05 0.42 22.23
C LYS A 212 -0.22 0.76 21.45
N ASP A 213 -0.23 0.46 20.16
CA ASP A 213 -1.40 0.68 19.32
C ASP A 213 -2.44 -0.41 19.63
N PRO A 214 -3.64 -0.03 20.12
CA PRO A 214 -4.66 -0.99 20.55
C PRO A 214 -5.15 -1.89 19.41
N GLN A 215 -5.01 -1.48 18.14
CA GLN A 215 -5.43 -2.30 17.01
C GLN A 215 -4.65 -3.62 16.91
N TRP A 216 -3.41 -3.68 17.43
CA TRP A 216 -2.65 -4.94 17.50
C TRP A 216 -3.30 -5.96 18.43
N LEU A 217 -3.92 -5.48 19.51
CA LEU A 217 -4.69 -6.31 20.43
C LEU A 217 -6.06 -6.64 19.84
N ASP A 218 -6.76 -5.67 19.25
CA ASP A 218 -8.09 -5.87 18.67
C ASP A 218 -8.08 -6.89 17.52
N PHE A 219 -7.01 -6.95 16.74
CA PHE A 219 -6.82 -7.95 15.67
C PHE A 219 -6.21 -9.26 16.17
N ASP A 220 -5.92 -9.37 17.47
CA ASP A 220 -5.21 -10.49 18.09
C ASP A 220 -3.99 -10.94 17.27
N VAL A 221 -3.14 -9.98 16.89
CA VAL A 221 -2.01 -10.27 15.99
C VAL A 221 -1.07 -11.29 16.62
N ALA A 222 -0.82 -11.15 17.92
CA ALA A 222 0.05 -12.06 18.66
C ALA A 222 -0.51 -13.49 18.76
N GLY A 223 -1.80 -13.66 19.03
CA GLY A 223 -2.46 -14.96 19.07
C GLY A 223 -2.45 -15.64 17.70
N ASN A 224 -2.82 -14.90 16.65
CA ASN A 224 -2.79 -15.38 15.26
C ASN A 224 -1.37 -15.82 14.82
N VAL A 225 -0.34 -15.04 15.15
CA VAL A 225 1.05 -15.40 14.86
C VAL A 225 1.47 -16.64 15.65
N ASP A 226 1.14 -16.72 16.94
CA ASP A 226 1.43 -17.89 17.77
C ASP A 226 0.81 -19.17 17.17
N GLU A 227 -0.45 -19.10 16.74
CA GLU A 227 -1.15 -20.22 16.08
C GLU A 227 -0.44 -20.65 14.79
N VAL A 228 -0.11 -19.71 13.90
CA VAL A 228 0.62 -20.02 12.65
C VAL A 228 1.94 -20.71 12.96
N LEU A 229 2.72 -20.17 13.90
CA LEU A 229 4.02 -20.73 14.26
C LEU A 229 3.90 -22.11 14.94
N GLN A 230 2.88 -22.34 15.76
CA GLN A 230 2.60 -23.67 16.34
C GLN A 230 2.23 -24.69 15.26
N TRP A 231 1.41 -24.29 14.29
CA TRP A 231 1.00 -25.17 13.19
C TRP A 231 2.19 -25.57 12.31
N TYR A 232 3.00 -24.60 11.88
CA TYR A 232 4.22 -24.87 11.12
C TYR A 232 5.24 -25.70 11.93
N GLY A 233 5.23 -25.61 13.26
CA GLY A 233 6.02 -26.50 14.13
C GLY A 233 5.55 -27.96 14.07
N LYS A 234 4.24 -28.19 14.15
CA LYS A 234 3.61 -29.53 14.21
C LYS A 234 3.59 -30.27 12.88
N ASP A 235 3.32 -29.58 11.76
CA ASP A 235 3.35 -30.16 10.39
C ASP A 235 4.67 -30.90 10.10
N ARG A 236 5.76 -30.41 10.69
CA ARG A 236 7.11 -30.96 10.58
C ARG A 236 7.29 -32.27 11.35
N GLU A 237 6.61 -32.43 12.48
CA GLU A 237 6.69 -33.63 13.32
C GLU A 237 5.87 -34.79 12.74
N THR A 238 4.75 -34.48 12.08
CA THR A 238 3.81 -35.50 11.59
C THR A 238 3.97 -35.85 10.10
N ASN A 239 4.76 -35.08 9.33
CA ASN A 239 4.92 -35.19 7.86
C ASN A 239 3.57 -35.28 7.12
N SER A 240 2.51 -34.83 7.78
CA SER A 240 1.15 -34.87 7.29
C SER A 240 0.97 -33.57 6.54
N ARG A 241 1.06 -33.57 5.20
CA ARG A 241 0.70 -32.43 4.33
C ARG A 241 -0.80 -32.08 4.40
N VAL A 242 -1.36 -32.14 5.59
CA VAL A 242 -2.77 -32.06 5.91
C VAL A 242 -3.01 -30.63 6.31
N TRP A 243 -3.49 -29.87 5.31
CA TRP A 243 -4.26 -28.64 5.46
C TRP A 243 -3.73 -27.64 6.51
N LEU A 244 -3.04 -26.60 6.00
CA LEU A 244 -3.22 -25.26 6.58
C LEU A 244 -4.73 -25.10 6.82
N PRO A 245 -5.19 -24.64 8.01
CA PRO A 245 -6.53 -24.07 8.10
C PRO A 245 -6.66 -23.16 6.89
N ALA A 246 -7.75 -23.39 6.16
CA ALA A 246 -8.04 -22.94 4.80
C ALA A 246 -7.27 -21.69 4.36
N ARG A 247 -7.01 -21.64 3.05
CA ARG A 247 -6.56 -20.49 2.24
C ARG A 247 -7.19 -19.10 2.56
N SER A 248 -8.05 -18.96 3.57
CA SER A 248 -8.94 -17.85 3.89
C SER A 248 -8.66 -17.09 5.20
N SER A 249 -7.73 -17.46 6.10
CA SER A 249 -7.43 -16.63 7.29
C SER A 249 -6.08 -15.91 7.18
N ARG A 250 -5.97 -14.97 6.23
CA ARG A 250 -4.87 -13.98 6.27
C ARG A 250 -4.93 -13.24 7.61
N ILE A 251 -3.77 -13.04 8.22
CA ILE A 251 -3.66 -12.37 9.52
C ILE A 251 -3.84 -10.88 9.30
N LYS A 252 -4.80 -10.28 9.99
CA LYS A 252 -5.00 -8.84 10.00
C LYS A 252 -3.93 -8.19 10.87
N ILE A 253 -3.24 -7.19 10.34
CA ILE A 253 -2.40 -6.28 11.13
C ILE A 253 -2.86 -4.83 10.91
N PRO A 254 -2.65 -3.93 11.87
CA PRO A 254 -2.86 -2.51 11.67
C PRO A 254 -2.00 -2.00 10.52
N ALA A 255 -2.47 -0.97 9.82
CA ALA A 255 -1.73 -0.36 8.73
C ALA A 255 -1.71 1.16 8.87
N ALA A 256 -0.55 1.76 8.63
CA ALA A 256 -0.34 3.21 8.78
C ALA A 256 -1.02 4.04 7.69
N TYR A 257 -1.52 3.41 6.62
CA TYR A 257 -2.26 4.11 5.58
C TYR A 257 -3.66 4.46 6.05
N GLU A 258 -4.23 5.49 5.46
CA GLU A 258 -5.65 5.77 5.53
C GLU A 258 -6.16 5.80 4.08
N PRO A 259 -7.21 5.03 3.73
CA PRO A 259 -7.73 5.07 2.38
C PRO A 259 -8.36 6.44 2.12
N GLY A 260 -8.11 7.00 0.95
CA GLY A 260 -8.57 8.35 0.68
C GLY A 260 -8.08 8.93 -0.63
N ILE A 261 -8.46 10.20 -0.80
CA ILE A 261 -8.20 11.00 -1.99
C ILE A 261 -7.23 12.10 -1.60
N THR A 262 -6.04 12.11 -2.21
CA THR A 262 -5.10 13.23 -2.11
C THR A 262 -5.21 14.07 -3.38
N VAL A 263 -5.56 15.34 -3.23
CA VAL A 263 -5.65 16.31 -4.32
C VAL A 263 -4.42 17.20 -4.27
N PHE A 264 -3.71 17.32 -5.38
CA PHE A 264 -2.56 18.20 -5.57
C PHE A 264 -2.91 19.32 -6.52
N GLN A 265 -2.46 20.53 -6.20
CA GLN A 265 -2.68 21.72 -7.02
C GLN A 265 -1.47 22.66 -6.89
N LYS A 266 -1.24 23.52 -7.88
CA LYS A 266 -0.21 24.55 -7.77
C LYS A 266 -0.47 25.41 -6.54
N ALA A 267 0.57 25.66 -5.74
CA ALA A 267 0.48 26.59 -4.64
C ALA A 267 0.15 27.99 -5.19
N GLU A 268 -0.78 28.68 -4.54
CA GLU A 268 -1.00 30.10 -4.82
C GLU A 268 0.28 30.86 -4.46
N LYS A 269 0.77 31.71 -5.37
CA LYS A 269 1.87 32.62 -5.02
C LYS A 269 1.37 33.54 -3.91
N GLN A 270 1.95 33.41 -2.71
CA GLN A 270 1.83 34.43 -1.67
C GLN A 270 2.58 35.70 -2.08
#